data_AF-A0A4Y8LNQ3-F1
#
_entry.id   AF-A0A4Y8LNQ3-F1
#
_cell.length_a   1.000
_cell.length_b   1.000
_cell.length_c   1.000
_cell.angle_alpha   90.00
_cell.angle_beta   90.00
_cell.angle_gamma   90.00
#
_symmetry.space_group_name_H-M   'P 1'
#
loop_
_entity.id
_entity.type
_entity.pdbx_description
1 polymer ?
#
loop_
_entity_poly.entity_id
_entity_poly.type
_entity_poly.pdbx_seq_one_letter_code
_entity_poly.pdbx_strand_id
1 'polypeptide(L)' 'MKIEDSTTSDEDGGWVNASVEFHTLESACEILLGYGRHAREISPAELNQAIREECLAVTALYENS' A
#
# COMPACT_ATOMS: atom_id res chain seq x y z
N MET A 1 27.54 8.94 2.91
CA MET A 1 26.11 8.72 2.64
C MET A 1 25.87 7.23 2.81
N LYS A 2 25.37 6.81 3.98
CA LYS A 2 25.09 5.41 4.27
C LYS A 2 23.71 5.10 3.72
N ILE A 3 23.69 4.43 2.57
CA ILE A 3 22.51 3.73 2.09
C ILE A 3 22.58 2.36 2.77
N GLU A 4 21.83 2.21 3.86
CA GLU A 4 21.60 0.93 4.52
C GLU A 4 20.42 0.26 3.80
N ASP A 5 20.69 -0.28 2.61
CA ASP A 5 19.79 -1.19 1.90
C ASP A 5 19.75 -2.53 2.65
N SER A 6 18.98 -2.60 3.73
CA SER A 6 18.61 -3.87 4.36
C SER A 6 17.45 -4.48 3.57
N THR A 7 17.72 -4.94 2.35
CA THR A 7 16.79 -5.76 1.57
C THR A 7 16.80 -7.18 2.16
N THR A 8 16.05 -7.39 3.25
CA THR A 8 15.76 -8.73 3.75
C THR A 8 14.81 -9.38 2.73
N SER A 9 15.43 -9.99 1.72
CA SER A 9 14.76 -10.77 0.69
C SER A 9 14.48 -12.14 1.29
N ASP A 10 13.24 -12.41 1.71
CA ASP A 10 12.84 -13.79 1.98
C ASP A 10 11.33 -14.04 1.77
N GLU A 11 11.09 -14.96 0.84
CA GLU A 11 10.07 -16.04 0.82
C GLU A 11 8.63 -15.82 0.31
N ASP A 12 8.37 -14.95 -0.69
CA ASP A 12 7.28 -15.18 -1.65
C ASP A 12 7.48 -14.40 -2.97
N GLY A 13 7.91 -15.08 -4.04
CA GLY A 13 7.64 -14.64 -5.42
C GLY A 13 8.13 -13.25 -5.89
N GLY A 14 9.16 -12.65 -5.28
CA GLY A 14 9.73 -11.38 -5.72
C GLY A 14 9.14 -10.12 -5.08
N TRP A 15 8.37 -10.26 -4.00
CA TRP A 15 7.91 -9.13 -3.18
C TRP A 15 8.97 -8.72 -2.16
N VAL A 16 9.08 -7.41 -1.90
CA VAL A 16 9.97 -6.85 -0.87
C VAL A 16 9.12 -6.27 0.23
N ASN A 17 9.36 -6.70 1.47
CA ASN A 17 8.74 -6.09 2.64
C ASN A 17 9.58 -4.90 3.11
N ALA A 18 8.97 -3.74 3.24
CA ALA A 18 9.62 -2.53 3.71
C ALA A 18 8.74 -1.81 4.73
N SER A 19 9.36 -1.37 5.82
CA SER A 19 8.70 -0.49 6.79
C SER A 19 8.88 0.95 6.33
N VAL A 20 7.77 1.65 6.11
CA VAL A 20 7.77 3.04 5.63
C VAL A 20 7.02 3.90 6.62
N GLU A 21 7.60 5.04 6.98
CA GLU A 21 6.95 6.04 7.81
C GLU A 21 6.31 7.11 6.91
N PHE A 22 5.02 7.32 7.10
CA PHE A 22 4.26 8.36 6.40
C PHE A 22 3.88 9.46 7.39
N HIS A 23 3.78 10.69 6.90
CA HIS A 23 3.40 11.83 7.74
C HIS A 23 1.92 11.77 8.13
N THR A 24 1.06 11.22 7.25
CA THR A 24 -0.38 11.05 7.47
C THR A 24 -0.88 9.75 6.84
N LEU A 25 -2.02 9.25 7.33
CA LEU A 25 -2.67 8.04 6.82
C LEU A 25 -3.21 8.25 5.39
N GLU A 26 -3.72 9.45 5.09
CA GLU A 26 -4.21 9.83 3.77
C GLU A 26 -3.09 9.74 2.71
N SER A 27 -1.92 10.32 2.98
CA SER A 27 -0.79 10.24 2.04
C SER A 27 -0.29 8.80 1.86
N ALA A 28 -0.35 7.96 2.90
CA ALA A 28 -0.04 6.54 2.76
C ALA A 28 -1.03 5.83 1.84
N CYS A 29 -2.33 6.12 1.98
CA CYS A 29 -3.38 5.59 1.09
C CYS A 29 -3.15 6.00 -0.36
N GLU A 30 -2.94 7.30 -0.62
CA GLU A 30 -2.74 7.82 -1.98
C GLU A 30 -1.54 7.15 -2.67
N ILE A 31 -0.43 7.01 -1.94
CA ILE A 31 0.77 6.35 -2.47
C ILE A 31 0.49 4.88 -2.78
N LEU A 32 -0.13 4.14 -1.86
CA LEU A 32 -0.43 2.72 -2.04
C LEU A 32 -1.43 2.47 -3.16
N LEU A 33 -2.51 3.27 -3.24
CA LEU A 33 -3.47 3.23 -4.34
C LEU A 33 -2.81 3.57 -5.68
N GLY A 34 -1.81 4.47 -5.70
CA GLY A 34 -1.00 4.76 -6.88
C GLY A 34 -0.20 3.56 -7.40
N TYR A 35 0.28 2.68 -6.52
CA TYR A 35 0.89 1.40 -6.92
C TYR A 35 -0.15 0.31 -7.24
N GLY A 36 -1.37 0.46 -6.72
CA GLY A 36 -2.47 -0.47 -6.92
C GLY A 36 -2.10 -1.88 -6.49
N ARG A 37 -2.25 -2.85 -7.41
CA ARG A 37 -1.97 -4.28 -7.13
C ARG A 37 -0.51 -4.64 -6.87
N HIS A 38 0.43 -3.70 -7.07
CA HIS A 38 1.86 -3.94 -6.90
C HIS A 38 2.37 -3.57 -5.50
N ALA A 39 1.52 -2.96 -4.68
CA ALA A 39 1.80 -2.72 -3.29
C ALA A 39 0.67 -3.30 -2.44
N ARG A 40 1.03 -3.82 -1.28
CA ARG A 40 0.08 -4.33 -0.30
C ARG A 40 0.50 -3.83 1.05
N GLU A 41 -0.39 -3.14 1.74
CA GLU A 41 -0.15 -2.83 3.14
C GLU A 41 -0.45 -4.06 4.00
N ILE A 42 0.37 -4.23 5.04
CA ILE A 42 0.25 -5.31 6.02
C ILE A 42 -0.30 -4.73 7.34
N SER A 43 -0.01 -3.46 7.64
CA SER A 43 -0.42 -2.73 8.83
C SER A 43 -0.18 -1.23 8.63
N PRO A 44 -0.87 -0.34 9.38
CA PRO A 44 -1.90 -0.61 10.40
C PRO A 44 -3.30 -0.89 9.81
N ALA A 45 -4.20 -1.50 10.59
CA ALA A 45 -5.54 -1.89 10.13
C ALA A 45 -6.40 -0.72 9.62
N GLU A 46 -6.20 0.49 10.16
CA GLU A 46 -6.87 1.70 9.69
C GLU A 46 -6.50 2.04 8.24
N LEU A 47 -5.24 1.81 7.85
CA LEU A 47 -4.77 2.02 6.48
C LEU A 47 -5.41 1.00 5.52
N ASN A 48 -5.54 -0.27 5.96
CA ASN A 48 -6.28 -1.30 5.21
C ASN A 48 -7.71 -0.89 4.92
N GLN A 49 -8.38 -0.40 5.96
CA GLN A 49 -9.77 -0.02 5.86
C GLN A 49 -9.94 1.13 4.86
N ALA A 50 -9.12 2.18 4.97
CA ALA A 50 -9.16 3.32 4.06
C ALA A 50 -8.91 2.91 2.60
N ILE A 51 -7.89 2.09 2.33
CA ILE A 51 -7.61 1.60 0.97
C ILE A 51 -8.77 0.77 0.43
N ARG A 52 -9.39 -0.06 1.27
CA ARG A 52 -10.53 -0.87 0.87
C ARG A 52 -11.75 -0.01 0.53
N GLU A 53 -12.04 1.00 1.34
CA GLU A 53 -13.14 1.94 1.09
C GLU A 53 -12.93 2.69 -0.23
N GLU A 54 -11.72 3.19 -0.49
CA GLU A 54 -11.38 3.86 -1.75
C GLU A 54 -11.52 2.91 -2.96
N CYS A 55 -10.98 1.70 -2.87
CA CYS A 55 -11.12 0.69 -3.94
C CYS A 55 -12.59 0.34 -4.23
N LEU A 56 -13.43 0.23 -3.20
CA LEU A 56 -14.86 -0.01 -3.35
C LEU A 56 -15.57 1.18 -3.98
N ALA A 57 -15.24 2.40 -3.56
CA ALA A 57 -15.79 3.63 -4.14
C ALA A 57 -15.44 3.74 -5.63
N VAL A 58 -14.18 3.49 -6.00
CA VAL A 58 -13.74 3.44 -7.39
C VAL A 58 -14.50 2.36 -8.17
N THR A 59 -14.60 1.15 -7.63
CA THR A 59 -15.31 0.04 -8.29
C THR A 59 -16.78 0.41 -8.53
N ALA A 60 -17.44 1.02 -7.56
CA ALA A 60 -18.83 1.46 -7.66
C ALA A 60 -19.07 2.49 -8.78
N LEU A 61 -18.07 3.33 -9.11
CA LEU A 61 -18.17 4.26 -10.24
C LEU A 61 -18.28 3.53 -11.59
N TYR A 62 -17.61 2.39 -11.73
CA TYR A 62 -17.57 1.62 -12.97
C TYR A 62 -18.59 0.48 -13.03
N GLU A 63 -19.05 -0.05 -11.89
CA GLU A 63 -20.07 -1.11 -11.84
C GLU A 63 -21.47 -0.61 -12.23
N ASN A 64 -21.74 0.69 -12.12
CA ASN A 64 -23.04 1.29 -12.41
C ASN A 64 -23.08 2.03 -13.76
N SER A 65 -22.11 1.78 -14.64
CA SER A 65 -21.98 2.36 -15.99
C SER A 65 -22.45 1.42 -17.09
#